data_AF-A0A7L2WGL3-F1
#
_entry.id   AF-A0A7L2WGL3-F1
#
_cell.length_a   1.000
_cell.length_b   1.000
_cell.length_c   1.000
_cell.angle_alpha   90.00
_cell.angle_beta   90.00
_cell.angle_gamma   90.00
#
_symmetry.space_group_name_H-M   'P 1'
#
loop_
_entity.id
_entity.type
_entity.pdbx_description
1 polymer ?
#
loop_
_entity_poly.entity_id
_entity_poly.type
_entity_poly.pdbx_seq_one_letter_code
_entity_poly.pdbx_strand_id
1 'polypeptide(L)'
;VCYARVLDYRRKFIEAAQRYNELSYKSIVHETERLEALKHALHCTILASAGQQRSRMLATLFKDERCQQLAAYGILEKMYLDRIIRGNQLQEFAAMLMPHQKATTADGSSILDRAVIEHNLLSASKLYNNITFEELGALLEIPAAKAEKIASQMITEGRMNGFIDQIDGIVHFETREALPTWDKQIQSLCFQVNNLLEKISQTAPEWTAQAMEAQMAQ
;
A
#
# COMPACT_ATOMS: atom_id res chain seq x y z
N VAL A 1 -7.73 -4.61 25.51
CA VAL A 1 -6.32 -4.15 25.36
C VAL A 1 -5.32 -5.30 25.55
N CYS A 2 -5.33 -6.04 26.66
CA CYS A 2 -4.32 -7.09 26.94
C CYS A 2 -4.18 -8.16 25.85
N TYR A 3 -5.30 -8.65 25.29
CA TYR A 3 -5.25 -9.66 24.22
C TYR A 3 -4.60 -9.13 22.92
N ALA A 4 -4.92 -7.89 22.52
CA ALA A 4 -4.31 -7.24 21.36
C ALA A 4 -2.78 -7.07 21.55
N ARG A 5 -2.35 -6.72 22.77
CA ARG A 5 -0.92 -6.67 23.12
C ARG A 5 -0.26 -8.04 22.99
N VAL A 6 -0.87 -9.12 23.48
CA VAL A 6 -0.31 -10.47 23.34
C VAL A 6 -0.13 -10.86 21.86
N LEU A 7 -1.08 -10.52 20.99
CA LEU A 7 -0.95 -10.77 19.55
C LEU A 7 0.21 -10.00 18.92
N ASP A 8 0.35 -8.71 19.26
CA ASP A 8 1.47 -7.86 18.80
C ASP A 8 2.83 -8.41 19.26
N TYR A 9 2.97 -8.79 20.54
CA TYR A 9 4.18 -9.45 21.06
C TYR A 9 4.49 -10.79 20.37
N ARG A 10 3.45 -11.51 19.95
CA ARG A 10 3.58 -12.77 19.20
C ARG A 10 3.78 -12.56 17.70
N ARG A 11 3.97 -11.32 17.24
CA ARG A 11 4.17 -10.94 15.83
C ARG A 11 2.99 -11.32 14.92
N LYS A 12 1.80 -11.50 15.52
CA LYS A 12 0.53 -11.67 14.80
C LYS A 12 -0.06 -10.30 14.49
N PHE A 13 0.64 -9.55 13.65
CA PHE A 13 0.44 -8.12 13.49
C PHE A 13 -0.91 -7.77 12.86
N ILE A 14 -1.40 -8.54 11.89
CA ILE A 14 -2.72 -8.27 11.28
C ILE A 14 -3.84 -8.53 12.28
N GLU A 15 -3.76 -9.62 13.03
CA GLU A 15 -4.75 -9.93 14.06
C GLU A 15 -4.72 -8.90 15.19
N ALA A 16 -3.52 -8.46 15.60
CA ALA A 16 -3.36 -7.38 16.56
C ALA A 16 -3.97 -6.06 16.03
N ALA A 17 -3.69 -5.71 14.77
CA ALA A 17 -4.21 -4.50 14.13
C ALA A 17 -5.74 -4.46 14.12
N GLN A 18 -6.39 -5.57 13.77
CA GLN A 18 -7.84 -5.70 13.82
C GLN A 18 -8.39 -5.43 15.23
N ARG A 19 -7.81 -6.06 16.25
CA ARG A 19 -8.25 -5.87 17.65
C ARG A 19 -8.03 -4.45 18.15
N TYR A 20 -6.91 -3.83 17.80
CA TYR A 20 -6.65 -2.44 18.16
C TYR A 20 -7.60 -1.46 17.43
N ASN A 21 -7.88 -1.70 16.15
CA ASN A 21 -8.82 -0.90 15.38
C ASN A 21 -10.25 -1.01 15.95
N GLU A 22 -10.73 -2.22 16.26
CA GLU A 22 -12.02 -2.44 16.92
C GLU A 22 -12.13 -1.69 18.26
N LEU A 23 -11.06 -1.69 19.07
CA LEU A 23 -11.01 -0.99 20.35
C LEU A 23 -11.11 0.54 20.17
N SER A 24 -10.54 1.09 19.08
CA SER A 24 -10.57 2.53 18.80
C SER A 24 -11.98 3.10 18.57
N TYR A 25 -12.97 2.25 18.28
CA TYR A 25 -14.36 2.66 18.06
C TYR A 25 -15.25 2.53 19.30
N LYS A 26 -14.77 1.92 20.40
CA LYS A 26 -15.58 1.71 21.60
C LYS A 26 -15.74 3.00 22.39
N SER A 27 -16.96 3.52 22.49
CA SER A 27 -17.28 4.76 23.22
C SER A 27 -17.04 4.70 24.73
N ILE A 28 -17.04 3.50 25.31
CA ILE A 28 -16.68 3.28 26.73
C ILE A 28 -15.20 3.56 27.03
N VAL A 29 -14.35 3.61 26.01
CA VAL A 29 -12.91 3.89 26.13
C VAL A 29 -12.70 5.40 25.96
N HIS A 30 -11.84 5.97 26.80
CA HIS A 30 -11.52 7.40 26.74
C HIS A 30 -10.92 7.80 25.39
N GLU A 31 -11.16 9.03 24.94
CA GLU A 31 -10.75 9.49 23.60
C GLU A 31 -9.24 9.36 23.35
N THR A 32 -8.41 9.74 24.32
CA THR A 32 -6.95 9.59 24.25
C THR A 32 -6.52 8.13 24.10
N GLU A 33 -7.18 7.21 24.81
CA GLU A 33 -6.89 5.77 24.72
C GLU A 33 -7.37 5.18 23.40
N ARG A 34 -8.48 5.69 22.83
CA ARG A 34 -8.95 5.32 21.50
C ARG A 34 -7.95 5.73 20.42
N LEU A 35 -7.35 6.91 20.54
CA LEU A 35 -6.33 7.39 19.60
C LEU A 35 -5.02 6.57 19.73
N GLU A 36 -4.61 6.23 20.95
CA GLU A 36 -3.45 5.34 21.15
C GLU A 36 -3.71 3.91 20.60
N ALA A 37 -4.93 3.39 20.77
CA ALA A 37 -5.33 2.13 20.15
C ALA A 37 -5.28 2.21 18.61
N LEU A 38 -5.75 3.32 18.02
CA LEU A 38 -5.67 3.52 16.57
C LEU A 38 -4.21 3.58 16.08
N LYS A 39 -3.34 4.26 16.83
CA LYS A 39 -1.88 4.29 16.57
C LYS A 39 -1.26 2.89 16.61
N HIS A 40 -1.60 2.08 17.59
CA HIS A 40 -1.14 0.69 17.64
C HIS A 40 -1.67 -0.14 16.46
N ALA A 41 -2.93 0.07 16.06
CA ALA A 41 -3.49 -0.59 14.87
C ALA A 41 -2.70 -0.23 13.60
N LEU A 42 -2.37 1.07 13.44
CA LEU A 42 -1.58 1.56 12.33
C LEU A 42 -0.16 0.95 12.33
N HIS A 43 0.53 0.98 13.47
CA HIS A 43 1.88 0.41 13.56
C HIS A 43 1.91 -1.07 13.24
N CYS A 44 0.96 -1.85 13.78
CA CYS A 44 0.85 -3.28 13.48
C CYS A 44 0.52 -3.52 11.99
N THR A 45 -0.34 -2.71 11.37
CA THR A 45 -0.66 -2.84 9.94
C THR A 45 0.56 -2.60 9.05
N ILE A 46 1.37 -1.59 9.40
CA ILE A 46 2.62 -1.29 8.68
C ILE A 46 3.62 -2.45 8.80
N LEU A 47 3.78 -3.02 9.99
CA LEU A 47 4.69 -4.13 10.30
C LEU A 47 4.27 -5.48 9.75
N ALA A 48 2.99 -5.65 9.42
CA ALA A 48 2.49 -6.89 8.85
C ALA A 48 3.06 -7.15 7.45
N SER A 49 3.23 -8.44 7.11
CA SER A 49 3.63 -8.88 5.77
C SER A 49 2.64 -8.43 4.69
N ALA A 50 3.16 -8.14 3.49
CA ALA A 50 2.34 -7.74 2.35
C ALA A 50 1.32 -8.83 2.00
N GLY A 51 0.06 -8.45 1.76
CA GLY A 51 -1.02 -9.37 1.41
C GLY A 51 -2.41 -8.74 1.49
N GLN A 52 -3.44 -9.49 1.06
CA GLN A 52 -4.81 -8.95 0.93
C GLN A 52 -5.39 -8.40 2.24
N GLN A 53 -5.18 -9.10 3.37
CA GLN A 53 -5.69 -8.63 4.67
C GLN A 53 -5.06 -7.32 5.10
N ARG A 54 -3.75 -7.16 4.86
CA ARG A 54 -3.02 -5.90 5.10
C ARG A 54 -3.56 -4.78 4.23
N SER A 55 -3.74 -5.01 2.92
CA SER A 55 -4.29 -4.00 2.00
C SER A 55 -5.68 -3.52 2.41
N ARG A 56 -6.54 -4.42 2.89
CA ARG A 56 -7.87 -4.05 3.43
C ARG A 56 -7.74 -3.19 4.67
N MET A 57 -6.85 -3.56 5.60
CA MET A 57 -6.63 -2.77 6.83
C MET A 57 -6.04 -1.38 6.54
N LEU A 58 -5.08 -1.28 5.60
CA LEU A 58 -4.56 0.01 5.13
C LEU A 58 -5.68 0.88 4.58
N ALA A 59 -6.60 0.32 3.78
CA ALA A 59 -7.76 1.05 3.26
C ALA A 59 -8.70 1.53 4.36
N THR A 60 -8.96 0.70 5.38
CA THR A 60 -9.78 1.07 6.53
C THR A 60 -9.15 2.24 7.29
N LEU A 61 -7.84 2.16 7.58
CA LEU A 61 -7.13 3.20 8.31
C LEU A 61 -7.01 4.50 7.50
N PHE A 62 -6.79 4.42 6.20
CA PHE A 62 -6.65 5.60 5.34
C PHE A 62 -7.96 6.40 5.23
N LYS A 63 -9.12 5.72 5.28
CA LYS A 63 -10.44 6.37 5.29
C LYS A 63 -10.82 6.96 6.65
N ASP A 64 -10.10 6.61 7.71
CA ASP A 64 -10.35 7.12 9.06
C ASP A 64 -9.61 8.46 9.25
N GLU A 65 -10.35 9.57 9.27
CA GLU A 65 -9.78 10.93 9.38
C GLU A 65 -8.93 11.12 10.66
N ARG A 66 -9.19 10.35 11.72
CA ARG A 66 -8.40 10.41 12.96
C ARG A 66 -6.94 10.01 12.72
N CYS A 67 -6.66 9.20 11.71
CA CYS A 67 -5.30 8.82 11.34
C CYS A 67 -4.47 10.02 10.89
N GLN A 68 -5.07 11.10 10.37
CA GLN A 68 -4.36 12.30 9.94
C GLN A 68 -3.64 13.03 11.09
N GLN A 69 -4.08 12.80 12.33
CA GLN A 69 -3.45 13.35 13.54
C GLN A 69 -2.21 12.56 13.98
N LEU A 70 -1.99 11.37 13.41
CA LEU A 70 -0.89 10.49 13.80
C LEU A 70 0.38 10.83 13.01
N ALA A 71 1.52 10.87 13.70
CA ALA A 71 2.82 11.13 13.06
C ALA A 71 3.17 10.14 11.92
N ALA A 72 2.64 8.91 11.99
CA ALA A 72 2.84 7.87 10.99
C ALA A 72 1.88 7.98 9.76
N TYR A 73 1.04 9.01 9.67
CA TYR A 73 0.09 9.16 8.55
C TYR A 73 0.76 9.21 7.18
N GLY A 74 1.93 9.87 7.06
CA GLY A 74 2.66 9.93 5.80
C GLY A 74 3.12 8.55 5.30
N ILE A 75 3.42 7.61 6.21
CA ILE A 75 3.72 6.22 5.85
C ILE A 75 2.45 5.49 5.44
N LEU A 76 1.34 5.69 6.18
CA LEU A 76 0.04 5.12 5.83
C LEU A 76 -0.38 5.49 4.40
N GLU A 77 -0.36 6.79 4.08
CA GLU A 77 -0.72 7.30 2.77
C GLU A 77 0.15 6.67 1.67
N LYS A 78 1.48 6.68 1.85
CA LYS A 78 2.37 6.08 0.85
C LYS A 78 2.13 4.58 0.69
N MET A 79 1.93 3.85 1.78
CA MET A 79 1.66 2.41 1.71
C MET A 79 0.31 2.11 1.06
N TYR A 80 -0.73 2.90 1.37
CA TYR A 80 -2.05 2.72 0.77
C TYR A 80 -2.06 3.03 -0.73
N LEU A 81 -1.34 4.08 -1.15
CA LEU A 81 -1.20 4.49 -2.56
C LEU A 81 -0.12 3.71 -3.32
N ASP A 82 0.38 2.61 -2.75
CA ASP A 82 1.40 1.74 -3.35
C ASP A 82 2.70 2.50 -3.74
N ARG A 83 3.06 3.55 -3.01
CA ARG A 83 4.29 4.30 -3.22
C ARG A 83 5.48 3.65 -2.51
N ILE A 84 6.67 3.81 -3.09
CA ILE A 84 7.93 3.34 -2.50
C ILE A 84 8.26 4.16 -1.25
N ILE A 85 8.65 3.47 -0.17
CA ILE A 85 9.10 4.04 1.10
C ILE A 85 10.63 4.08 1.09
N ARG A 86 11.22 5.26 1.34
CA ARG A 86 12.68 5.48 1.37
C ARG A 86 13.25 5.28 2.77
N GLY A 87 14.56 5.02 2.86
CA GLY A 87 15.24 4.70 4.12
C GLY A 87 15.10 5.77 5.22
N ASN A 88 15.10 7.06 4.86
CA ASN A 88 14.91 8.15 5.84
C ASN A 88 13.53 8.08 6.53
N GLN A 89 12.48 7.80 5.75
CA GLN A 89 11.12 7.67 6.30
C GLN A 89 10.99 6.41 7.16
N LEU A 90 11.71 5.36 6.78
CA LEU A 90 11.77 4.11 7.53
C LEU A 90 12.41 4.33 8.90
N GLN A 91 13.51 5.10 8.96
CA GLN A 91 14.20 5.43 10.20
C GLN A 91 13.31 6.25 11.15
N GLU A 92 12.62 7.26 10.63
CA GLU A 92 11.66 8.05 11.41
C GLU A 92 10.55 7.17 11.99
N PHE A 93 9.97 6.27 11.18
CA PHE A 93 8.95 5.34 11.64
C PHE A 93 9.50 4.33 12.66
N ALA A 94 10.70 3.79 12.43
CA ALA A 94 11.36 2.88 13.35
C ALA A 94 11.56 3.50 14.74
N ALA A 95 11.86 4.81 14.82
CA ALA A 95 11.99 5.51 16.09
C ALA A 95 10.68 5.50 16.92
N MET A 96 9.51 5.44 16.26
CA MET A 96 8.18 5.41 16.90
C MET A 96 7.76 4.01 17.40
N LEU A 97 8.50 2.96 17.05
CA LEU A 97 8.17 1.58 17.40
C LEU A 97 8.64 1.19 18.81
N MET A 98 7.88 0.29 19.43
CA MET A 98 8.23 -0.29 20.73
C MET A 98 9.40 -1.28 20.60
N PRO A 99 10.19 -1.52 21.67
CA PRO A 99 11.34 -2.43 21.62
C PRO A 99 11.01 -3.83 21.09
N HIS A 100 9.87 -4.43 21.46
CA HIS A 100 9.48 -5.77 20.98
C HIS A 100 9.13 -5.80 19.49
N GLN A 101 8.77 -4.66 18.90
CA GLN A 101 8.44 -4.51 17.48
C GLN A 101 9.69 -4.36 16.61
N LYS A 102 10.84 -4.03 17.22
CA LYS A 102 12.16 -3.90 16.56
C LYS A 102 12.93 -5.22 16.49
N ALA A 103 12.24 -6.35 16.66
CA ALA A 103 12.91 -7.63 16.64
C ALA A 103 13.58 -7.89 15.28
N THR A 104 14.72 -8.58 15.33
CA THR A 104 15.50 -8.95 14.16
C THR A 104 15.11 -10.35 13.67
N THR A 105 15.20 -10.54 12.36
CA THR A 105 15.06 -11.81 11.66
C THR A 105 16.40 -12.55 11.61
N ALA A 106 16.38 -13.82 11.22
CA ALA A 106 17.57 -14.68 11.20
C ALA A 106 18.68 -14.18 10.24
N ASP A 107 18.33 -13.36 9.25
CA ASP A 107 19.23 -12.72 8.30
C ASP A 107 19.74 -11.34 8.78
N GLY A 108 19.47 -10.96 10.03
CA GLY A 108 19.99 -9.74 10.66
C GLY A 108 19.20 -8.45 10.40
N SER A 109 18.22 -8.46 9.49
CA SER A 109 17.31 -7.32 9.29
C SER A 109 16.24 -7.23 10.37
N SER A 110 15.62 -6.06 10.55
CA SER A 110 14.44 -5.94 11.42
C SER A 110 13.17 -6.45 10.71
N ILE A 111 12.14 -6.78 11.50
CA ILE A 111 10.79 -7.07 10.97
C ILE A 111 10.28 -5.95 10.07
N LEU A 112 10.53 -4.70 10.48
CA LEU A 112 10.14 -3.51 9.73
C LEU A 112 10.83 -3.45 8.37
N ASP A 113 12.16 -3.68 8.33
CA ASP A 113 12.92 -3.68 7.08
C ASP A 113 12.36 -4.71 6.11
N ARG A 114 12.09 -5.94 6.62
CA ARG A 114 11.50 -6.99 5.80
C ARG A 114 10.13 -6.58 5.25
N ALA A 115 9.24 -6.05 6.09
CA ALA A 115 7.90 -5.63 5.67
C ALA A 115 7.96 -4.52 4.60
N VAL A 116 8.91 -3.58 4.73
CA VAL A 116 9.05 -2.47 3.78
C VAL A 116 9.72 -2.90 2.48
N ILE A 117 10.69 -3.80 2.51
CA ILE A 117 11.26 -4.38 1.28
C ILE A 117 10.18 -5.13 0.50
N GLU A 118 9.39 -5.98 1.17
CA GLU A 118 8.28 -6.71 0.52
C GLU A 118 7.23 -5.74 -0.06
N HIS A 119 6.88 -4.68 0.68
CA HIS A 119 5.98 -3.63 0.19
C HIS A 119 6.54 -2.91 -1.03
N ASN A 120 7.78 -2.43 -0.95
CA ASN A 120 8.41 -1.68 -2.03
C ASN A 120 8.59 -2.53 -3.29
N LEU A 121 8.84 -3.83 -3.15
CA LEU A 121 8.92 -4.77 -4.26
C LEU A 121 7.56 -4.93 -4.95
N LEU A 122 6.46 -5.03 -4.20
CA LEU A 122 5.11 -5.05 -4.75
C LEU A 122 4.72 -3.69 -5.38
N SER A 123 5.22 -2.58 -4.84
CA SER A 123 5.10 -1.26 -5.47
C SER A 123 5.86 -1.20 -6.80
N ALA A 124 7.10 -1.70 -6.83
CA ALA A 124 7.91 -1.76 -8.05
C ALA A 124 7.23 -2.61 -9.13
N SER A 125 6.57 -3.72 -8.76
CA SER A 125 5.84 -4.57 -9.73
C SER A 125 4.67 -3.87 -10.42
N LYS A 126 4.19 -2.74 -9.88
CA LYS A 126 3.13 -1.92 -10.49
C LYS A 126 3.69 -0.79 -11.36
N LEU A 127 4.97 -0.46 -11.21
CA LEU A 127 5.64 0.64 -11.90
C LEU A 127 6.48 0.16 -13.08
N TYR A 128 7.07 -1.03 -12.96
CA TYR A 128 7.97 -1.60 -13.96
C TYR A 128 7.34 -2.84 -14.60
N ASN A 129 7.57 -3.02 -15.90
CA ASN A 129 7.28 -4.30 -16.57
C ASN A 129 8.36 -5.34 -16.23
N ASN A 130 9.61 -4.90 -16.16
CA ASN A 130 10.77 -5.68 -15.77
C ASN A 130 11.87 -4.76 -15.23
N ILE A 131 12.79 -5.31 -14.45
CA ILE A 131 13.92 -4.60 -13.85
C ILE A 131 15.05 -5.58 -13.52
N THR A 132 16.32 -5.16 -13.66
CA THR A 132 17.48 -5.96 -13.26
C THR A 132 17.60 -6.02 -11.74
N PHE A 133 18.25 -7.06 -11.19
CA PHE A 133 18.42 -7.17 -9.74
C PHE A 133 19.38 -6.11 -9.16
N GLU A 134 20.32 -5.60 -9.95
CA GLU A 134 21.19 -4.49 -9.54
C GLU A 134 20.38 -3.21 -9.29
N GLU A 135 19.52 -2.85 -10.25
CA GLU A 135 18.71 -1.63 -10.17
C GLU A 135 17.58 -1.80 -9.14
N LEU A 136 16.97 -2.98 -9.06
CA LEU A 136 16.00 -3.29 -8.02
C LEU A 136 16.62 -3.22 -6.63
N GLY A 137 17.84 -3.74 -6.45
CA GLY A 137 18.59 -3.61 -5.20
C GLY A 137 18.84 -2.15 -4.83
N ALA A 138 19.30 -1.34 -5.79
CA ALA A 138 19.50 0.10 -5.59
C ALA A 138 18.19 0.83 -5.21
N LEU A 139 17.09 0.53 -5.89
CA LEU A 139 15.77 1.12 -5.62
C LEU A 139 15.25 0.79 -4.23
N LEU A 140 15.52 -0.43 -3.76
CA LEU A 140 15.10 -0.97 -2.47
C LEU A 140 16.12 -0.72 -1.34
N GLU A 141 17.27 -0.11 -1.66
CA GLU A 141 18.39 0.11 -0.74
C GLU A 141 18.93 -1.20 -0.11
N ILE A 142 19.00 -2.28 -0.89
CA ILE A 142 19.50 -3.62 -0.47
C ILE A 142 20.43 -4.25 -1.51
N PRO A 143 21.26 -5.25 -1.13
CA PRO A 143 22.06 -6.00 -2.10
C PRO A 143 21.20 -6.74 -3.13
N ALA A 144 21.66 -6.79 -4.39
CA ALA A 144 20.97 -7.45 -5.50
C ALA A 144 20.57 -8.91 -5.19
N ALA A 145 21.50 -9.70 -4.63
CA ALA A 145 21.23 -11.09 -4.23
C ALA A 145 20.12 -11.21 -3.16
N LYS A 146 19.96 -10.20 -2.30
CA LYS A 146 18.86 -10.16 -1.32
C LYS A 146 17.54 -9.82 -2.01
N ALA A 147 17.56 -8.90 -2.97
CA ALA A 147 16.38 -8.55 -3.77
C ALA A 147 15.84 -9.76 -4.55
N GLU A 148 16.72 -10.51 -5.23
CA GLU A 148 16.36 -11.75 -5.94
C GLU A 148 15.71 -12.78 -5.01
N LYS A 149 16.33 -13.04 -3.86
CA LYS A 149 15.81 -14.01 -2.90
C LYS A 149 14.42 -13.65 -2.38
N ILE A 150 14.18 -12.36 -2.09
CA ILE A 150 12.87 -11.90 -1.61
C ILE A 150 11.84 -11.93 -2.74
N ALA A 151 12.21 -11.52 -3.95
CA ALA A 151 11.35 -11.62 -5.13
C ALA A 151 10.90 -13.06 -5.39
N SER A 152 11.85 -14.01 -5.35
CA SER A 152 11.57 -15.44 -5.49
C SER A 152 10.58 -15.95 -4.43
N GLN A 153 10.77 -15.56 -3.16
CA GLN A 153 9.83 -15.92 -2.08
C GLN A 153 8.43 -15.34 -2.32
N MET A 154 8.32 -14.06 -2.69
CA MET A 154 7.03 -13.41 -2.91
C MET A 154 6.26 -14.01 -4.09
N ILE A 155 6.96 -14.42 -5.16
CA ILE A 155 6.37 -15.14 -6.30
C ILE A 155 5.91 -16.53 -5.88
N THR A 156 6.76 -17.29 -5.18
CA THR A 156 6.47 -18.66 -4.73
C THR A 156 5.26 -18.70 -3.80
N GLU A 157 5.11 -17.70 -2.92
CA GLU A 157 4.00 -17.58 -1.98
C GLU A 157 2.72 -17.01 -2.62
N GLY A 158 2.73 -16.68 -3.92
CA GLY A 158 1.58 -16.12 -4.63
C GLY A 158 1.19 -14.71 -4.17
N ARG A 159 2.12 -13.97 -3.55
CA ARG A 159 1.91 -12.60 -3.06
C ARG A 159 2.29 -11.55 -4.10
N MET A 160 3.07 -11.93 -5.10
CA MET A 160 3.48 -11.11 -6.23
C MET A 160 3.46 -11.96 -7.50
N ASN A 161 2.93 -11.41 -8.60
CA ASN A 161 2.91 -12.10 -9.88
C ASN A 161 4.11 -11.70 -10.74
N GLY A 162 4.74 -12.68 -11.37
CA GLY A 162 5.93 -12.48 -12.20
C GLY A 162 6.78 -13.75 -12.27
N PHE A 163 7.90 -13.65 -12.98
CA PHE A 163 8.91 -14.71 -13.08
C PHE A 163 10.31 -14.10 -13.10
N ILE A 164 11.31 -14.92 -12.78
CA ILE A 164 12.71 -14.51 -12.70
C ILE A 164 13.47 -15.17 -13.85
N ASP A 165 14.18 -14.36 -14.63
CA ASP A 165 15.21 -14.81 -15.55
C ASP A 165 16.57 -14.73 -14.85
N GLN A 166 17.14 -15.89 -14.53
CA GLN A 166 18.41 -15.97 -13.81
C GLN A 166 19.63 -15.79 -14.74
N ILE A 167 19.48 -16.02 -16.05
CA ILE A 167 20.59 -15.86 -17.01
C ILE A 167 20.88 -14.38 -17.20
N ASP A 168 19.82 -13.60 -17.41
CA ASP A 168 19.92 -12.15 -17.63
C ASP A 168 19.87 -11.35 -16.31
N GLY A 169 19.51 -11.99 -15.20
CA GLY A 169 19.42 -11.34 -13.88
C GLY A 169 18.26 -10.35 -13.78
N ILE A 170 17.13 -10.65 -14.43
CA ILE A 170 15.98 -9.76 -14.57
C ILE A 170 14.75 -10.39 -13.93
N VAL A 171 14.00 -9.61 -13.15
CA VAL A 171 12.64 -9.98 -12.76
C VAL A 171 11.64 -9.37 -13.73
N HIS A 172 10.77 -10.21 -14.28
CA HIS A 172 9.64 -9.82 -15.10
C HIS A 172 8.39 -9.81 -14.24
N PHE A 173 7.78 -8.64 -14.09
CA PHE A 173 6.51 -8.52 -13.40
C PHE A 173 5.37 -8.84 -14.37
N GLU A 174 4.26 -9.34 -13.83
CA GLU A 174 3.10 -9.64 -14.66
C GLU A 174 2.57 -8.37 -15.35
N THR A 175 2.82 -8.27 -16.65
CA THR A 175 2.22 -7.25 -17.49
C THR A 175 0.75 -7.56 -17.68
N ARG A 176 -0.11 -6.54 -17.57
CA ARG A 176 -1.53 -6.68 -17.90
C ARG A 176 -1.64 -7.16 -19.34
N GLU A 177 -2.43 -8.21 -19.57
CA GLU A 177 -2.69 -8.77 -20.90
C GLU A 177 -3.10 -7.66 -21.88
N ALA A 178 -2.63 -7.76 -23.13
CA ALA A 178 -2.81 -6.71 -24.14
C ALA A 178 -4.28 -6.37 -24.40
N LEU A 179 -5.13 -7.38 -24.55
CA LEU A 179 -6.57 -7.20 -24.84
C LEU A 179 -7.33 -6.59 -23.65
N PRO A 180 -7.28 -7.14 -22.42
CA PRO A 180 -7.87 -6.49 -21.25
C PRO A 180 -7.34 -5.09 -20.98
N THR A 181 -6.08 -4.81 -21.31
CA THR A 181 -5.51 -3.46 -21.17
C THR A 181 -6.15 -2.51 -22.16
N TRP A 182 -6.33 -2.93 -23.41
CA TRP A 182 -7.02 -2.14 -24.44
C TRP A 182 -8.46 -1.82 -24.02
N ASP A 183 -9.21 -2.81 -23.52
CA ASP A 183 -10.58 -2.60 -23.02
C ASP A 183 -10.62 -1.59 -21.87
N LYS A 184 -9.67 -1.68 -20.93
CA LYS A 184 -9.54 -0.71 -19.83
C LYS A 184 -9.24 0.71 -20.31
N GLN A 185 -8.46 0.87 -21.39
CA GLN A 185 -8.19 2.19 -21.97
C GLN A 185 -9.45 2.80 -22.60
N ILE A 186 -10.24 2.00 -23.33
CA ILE A 186 -11.53 2.45 -23.88
C ILE A 186 -12.46 2.89 -22.76
N GLN A 187 -12.59 2.08 -21.70
CA GLN A 187 -13.40 2.44 -20.53
C GLN A 187 -12.92 3.73 -19.86
N SER A 188 -11.60 3.90 -19.70
CA SER A 188 -11.02 5.12 -19.12
C SER A 188 -11.31 6.35 -19.96
N LEU A 189 -11.21 6.24 -21.29
CA LEU A 189 -11.57 7.31 -22.23
C LEU A 189 -13.04 7.72 -22.06
N CYS A 190 -13.96 6.75 -22.09
CA CYS A 190 -15.39 7.02 -21.91
C CYS A 190 -15.67 7.66 -20.53
N PHE A 191 -15.01 7.20 -19.48
CA PHE A 191 -15.12 7.79 -18.14
C PHE A 191 -14.66 9.24 -18.11
N GLN A 192 -13.55 9.57 -18.79
CA GLN A 192 -13.07 10.95 -18.91
C GLN A 192 -14.04 11.85 -19.69
N VAL A 193 -14.64 11.34 -20.76
CA VAL A 193 -15.67 12.07 -21.53
C VAL A 193 -16.88 12.37 -20.65
N ASN A 194 -17.38 11.39 -19.89
CA ASN A 194 -18.50 11.60 -18.97
C ASN A 194 -18.17 12.64 -17.90
N ASN A 195 -17.01 12.53 -17.25
CA ASN A 195 -16.58 13.51 -16.24
C ASN A 195 -16.43 14.92 -16.82
N LEU A 196 -15.96 15.04 -18.06
CA LEU A 196 -15.83 16.33 -18.74
C LEU A 196 -17.21 16.92 -19.03
N LEU A 197 -18.15 16.11 -19.52
CA LEU A 197 -19.52 16.53 -19.79
C LEU A 197 -20.24 16.99 -18.51
N GLU A 198 -20.08 16.26 -17.40
CA GLU A 198 -20.62 16.64 -16.09
C GLU A 198 -20.05 17.99 -15.63
N LYS A 199 -18.74 18.19 -15.75
CA LYS A 199 -18.09 19.46 -15.39
C LYS A 199 -18.54 20.63 -16.25
N ILE A 200 -18.68 20.44 -17.57
CA ILE A 200 -19.18 21.48 -18.48
C ILE A 200 -20.63 21.82 -18.12
N SER A 201 -21.48 20.81 -17.91
CA SER A 201 -22.89 21.01 -17.54
C SER A 201 -23.03 21.74 -16.21
N GLN A 202 -22.15 21.45 -15.25
CA GLN A 202 -22.17 22.11 -13.94
C GLN A 202 -21.67 23.56 -14.00
N THR A 203 -20.68 23.85 -14.85
CA THR A 203 -20.06 25.19 -14.92
C THR A 203 -20.78 26.13 -15.88
N ALA A 204 -21.32 25.61 -16.98
CA ALA A 204 -21.99 26.36 -18.03
C ALA A 204 -23.24 25.61 -18.57
N PRO A 205 -24.34 25.53 -17.78
CA PRO A 205 -25.53 24.79 -18.17
C PRO A 205 -26.24 25.38 -19.40
N GLU A 206 -26.23 26.70 -19.53
CA GLU A 206 -26.87 27.42 -20.65
C GLU A 206 -26.19 27.08 -21.99
N TRP A 207 -24.86 27.05 -22.02
CA TRP A 207 -24.08 26.64 -23.19
C TRP A 207 -24.35 25.18 -23.55
N THR A 208 -24.47 24.32 -22.54
CA THR A 208 -24.75 22.89 -22.74
C THR A 208 -26.11 22.68 -23.39
N ALA A 209 -27.14 23.41 -22.95
CA ALA A 209 -28.48 23.36 -23.56
C ALA A 209 -28.47 23.81 -25.03
N GLN A 210 -27.79 24.93 -25.34
CA GLN A 210 -27.65 25.42 -26.72
C GLN A 210 -26.95 24.42 -27.64
N ALA A 211 -25.88 23.78 -27.17
CA ALA A 211 -25.17 22.76 -27.93
C ALA A 211 -26.03 21.50 -28.14
N MET A 212 -26.86 21.13 -27.17
CA MET A 212 -27.77 19.99 -27.28
C MET A 212 -28.89 20.26 -28.30
N GLU A 213 -29.44 21.47 -28.32
CA GLU A 213 -30.42 21.91 -29.32
C GLU A 213 -29.83 21.89 -30.73
N ALA A 214 -28.58 22.35 -30.90
CA ALA A 214 -27.89 22.31 -32.19
C ALA A 214 -27.71 20.88 -32.72
N GLN A 215 -27.48 19.90 -31.83
CA GLN A 215 -27.39 18.48 -32.20
C GLN A 215 -28.74 17.89 -32.61
N MET A 216 -29.86 18.34 -32.02
CA MET A 216 -31.21 17.89 -32.39
C MET A 216 -31.72 18.52 -33.69
N ALA A 217 -31.12 19.64 -34.12
CA ALA A 217 -31.46 20.32 -35.37
C ALA A 217 -30.74 19.77 -36.60
N GLN A 218 -29.77 18.86 -36.42
CA GLN A 218 -29.10 18.11 -37.49
C GLN A 218 -29.82 16.80 -37.80
#